data_AF-A0A9Q9T234-F1
#
_entry.id   AF-A0A9Q9T234-F1
#
_cell.length_a   1.000
_cell.length_b   1.000
_cell.length_c   1.000
_cell.angle_alpha   90.00
_cell.angle_beta   90.00
_cell.angle_gamma   90.00
#
_symmetry.space_group_name_H-M   'P 1'
#
loop_
_entity.id
_entity.type
_entity.pdbx_description
1 polymer ?
#
loop_
_entity_poly.entity_id
_entity_poly.type
_entity_poly.pdbx_seq_one_letter_code
_entity_poly.pdbx_strand_id
1 'polypeptide(L)'
;MVSFRSALPLLVVSAVLVSGSLAGCSADADADAAARPTSSPKPASEARPAGGATDPMEEDRSAAAICGQISALSTISLNATVGRSQGELSEAQYQALIAAERFGYEHLSSSDDELDDAIDYAHEYLDAHPAPQSGPALEMNPEWELVGRTLNTACQRAGSNVVSTAQYGG
;
A
#
# COMPACT_ATOMS: atom_id res chain seq x y z
N MET A 1 -48.36 23.04 21.31
CA MET A 1 -47.41 23.29 22.41
C MET A 1 -47.53 22.15 23.40
N VAL A 2 -46.54 21.24 23.45
CA VAL A 2 -46.33 20.33 24.58
C VAL A 2 -44.83 20.27 24.80
N SER A 3 -44.44 20.64 26.01
CA SER A 3 -43.08 20.75 26.51
C SER A 3 -42.77 19.48 27.30
N PHE A 4 -41.65 18.83 27.03
CA PHE A 4 -41.08 17.82 27.91
C PHE A 4 -39.65 18.23 28.28
N ARG A 5 -39.54 18.67 29.54
CA ARG A 5 -38.30 18.78 30.30
C ARG A 5 -37.94 17.42 30.89
N SER A 6 -36.66 17.32 31.29
CA SER A 6 -36.03 16.30 32.16
C SER A 6 -35.26 15.23 31.39
N ALA A 7 -34.08 14.77 31.77
CA ALA A 7 -33.09 15.17 32.76
C ALA A 7 -31.81 14.38 32.40
N LEU A 8 -30.62 14.96 32.58
CA LEU A 8 -29.34 14.25 32.44
C LEU A 8 -29.17 13.18 33.53
N PRO A 9 -28.43 12.11 33.23
CA PRO A 9 -27.37 11.73 34.16
C PRO A 9 -26.04 11.36 33.48
N LEU A 10 -24.98 12.01 33.98
CA LEU A 10 -23.66 11.47 34.34
C LEU A 10 -23.22 10.17 33.64
N LEU A 11 -22.22 10.28 32.76
CA LEU A 11 -21.31 9.18 32.46
C LEU A 11 -19.88 9.56 32.81
N VAL A 12 -19.32 8.71 33.66
CA VAL A 12 -18.00 8.74 34.28
C VAL A 12 -16.92 8.57 33.20
N VAL A 13 -16.04 9.56 33.06
CA VAL A 13 -14.84 9.44 32.22
C VAL A 13 -13.74 8.80 33.07
N SER A 14 -13.58 7.49 32.92
CA SER A 14 -12.43 6.75 33.47
C SER A 14 -11.21 6.99 32.58
N ALA A 15 -10.25 7.75 33.09
CA ALA A 15 -8.95 7.95 32.47
C ALA A 15 -8.12 6.65 32.58
N VAL A 16 -7.79 6.04 31.44
CA VAL A 16 -6.82 4.93 31.37
C VAL A 16 -5.43 5.53 31.16
N LEU A 17 -4.66 5.59 32.24
CA LEU A 17 -3.21 5.84 32.22
C LEU A 17 -2.51 4.54 31.82
N VAL A 18 -2.07 4.43 30.56
CA VAL A 18 -1.09 3.42 30.15
C VAL A 18 0.29 3.91 30.56
N SER A 19 0.77 3.40 31.69
CA SER A 19 2.15 3.56 32.14
C SER A 19 3.07 2.71 31.27
N GLY A 20 3.87 3.36 30.43
CA GLY A 20 4.95 2.72 29.69
C GLY A 20 6.09 2.31 30.63
N SER A 21 6.36 1.02 30.70
CA SER A 21 7.58 0.47 31.31
C SER A 21 8.54 0.05 30.19
N LEU A 22 9.45 0.96 29.84
CA LEU A 22 10.69 0.64 29.14
C LEU A 22 11.65 -0.01 30.16
N ALA A 23 11.64 -1.34 30.22
CA ALA A 23 12.77 -2.12 30.72
C ALA A 23 13.40 -2.74 29.46
N GLY A 24 14.60 -2.33 29.02
CA GLY A 24 15.82 -2.42 29.81
C GLY A 24 16.46 -3.80 29.57
N CYS A 25 16.72 -4.17 28.32
CA CYS A 25 17.53 -5.36 28.01
C CYS A 25 19.02 -4.98 28.11
N SER A 26 19.58 -5.12 29.31
CA SER A 26 21.03 -5.24 29.49
C SER A 26 21.38 -6.63 30.01
N ALA A 27 22.23 -7.29 29.22
CA ALA A 27 23.28 -8.23 29.57
C ALA A 27 22.91 -9.62 30.14
N ASP A 28 23.28 -10.60 29.32
CA ASP A 28 24.11 -11.79 29.61
C ASP A 28 23.84 -12.65 30.85
N ALA A 29 23.54 -13.92 30.60
CA ALA A 29 24.11 -15.03 31.36
C ALA A 29 24.17 -16.31 30.51
N ASP A 30 25.38 -16.85 30.43
CA ASP A 30 25.84 -18.13 29.88
C ASP A 30 24.92 -19.36 30.11
N ALA A 31 24.90 -20.29 29.14
CA ALA A 31 25.55 -21.60 29.29
C ALA A 31 25.16 -22.59 28.16
N ASP A 32 26.20 -23.11 27.49
CA ASP A 32 26.37 -24.46 26.93
C ASP A 32 25.22 -25.16 26.17
N ALA A 33 25.42 -25.37 24.86
CA ALA A 33 25.39 -26.71 24.26
C ALA A 33 25.78 -26.69 22.77
N ALA A 34 26.89 -27.39 22.49
CA ALA A 34 27.36 -27.92 21.22
C ALA A 34 26.41 -27.94 20.00
N ALA A 35 26.83 -27.25 18.92
CA ALA A 35 26.74 -27.76 17.55
C ALA A 35 27.70 -26.97 16.64
N ARG A 36 28.77 -27.62 16.14
CA ARG A 36 29.58 -27.10 15.03
C ARG A 36 28.72 -27.07 13.76
N PRO A 37 28.55 -25.94 13.06
CA PRO A 37 28.21 -25.97 11.66
C PRO A 37 29.50 -26.07 10.85
N THR A 38 29.61 -27.12 10.04
CA THR A 38 30.66 -27.26 9.02
C THR A 38 30.51 -26.14 8.00
N SER A 39 31.45 -25.20 8.00
CA SER A 39 31.56 -24.11 7.03
C SER A 39 31.92 -24.68 5.66
N SER A 40 30.91 -24.88 4.81
CA SER A 40 31.12 -24.99 3.37
C SER A 40 31.40 -23.59 2.81
N PRO A 41 32.40 -23.38 1.94
CA PRO A 41 32.64 -22.09 1.33
C PRO A 41 31.44 -21.69 0.47
N LYS A 42 30.78 -20.59 0.83
CA LYS A 42 29.79 -19.94 -0.04
C LYS A 42 30.53 -19.41 -1.27
N PRO A 43 30.05 -19.65 -2.51
CA PRO A 43 30.64 -19.00 -3.68
C PRO A 43 30.54 -17.49 -3.47
N ALA A 44 31.65 -16.79 -3.70
CA ALA A 44 31.71 -15.34 -3.64
C ALA A 44 30.62 -14.77 -4.56
N SER A 45 29.58 -14.17 -3.99
CA SER A 45 28.73 -13.25 -4.74
C SER A 45 29.65 -12.16 -5.24
N GLU A 46 29.87 -12.13 -6.55
CA GLU A 46 30.40 -10.96 -7.22
C GLU A 46 29.52 -9.78 -6.84
N ALA A 47 30.10 -8.82 -6.10
CA ALA A 47 29.45 -7.56 -5.82
C ALA A 47 29.21 -6.89 -7.17
N ARG A 48 27.94 -6.82 -7.57
CA ARG A 48 27.48 -5.96 -8.66
C ARG A 48 28.04 -4.55 -8.39
N PRO A 49 28.62 -3.85 -9.37
CA PRO A 49 29.14 -2.51 -9.14
C PRO A 49 28.04 -1.67 -8.50
N ALA A 50 28.33 -1.05 -7.36
CA ALA A 50 27.43 -0.08 -6.77
C ALA A 50 27.12 0.94 -7.87
N GLY A 51 25.85 1.00 -8.27
CA GLY A 51 25.36 1.91 -9.29
C GLY A 51 25.84 3.32 -8.98
N GLY A 52 26.17 4.07 -10.03
CA GLY A 52 26.57 5.47 -9.92
C GLY A 52 25.61 6.22 -9.01
N ALA A 53 26.15 7.13 -8.20
CA ALA A 53 25.40 7.91 -7.24
C ALA A 53 24.12 8.45 -7.89
N THR A 54 22.97 7.89 -7.52
CA THR A 54 21.66 8.40 -7.89
C THR A 54 21.58 9.81 -7.33
N ASP A 55 21.21 10.79 -8.17
CA ASP A 55 20.94 12.14 -7.68
C ASP A 55 19.85 12.01 -6.61
N PRO A 56 20.06 12.48 -5.37
CA PRO A 56 19.04 12.40 -4.32
C PRO A 56 17.76 13.18 -4.65
N MET A 57 17.76 13.98 -5.72
CA MET A 57 16.59 14.65 -6.25
C MET A 57 15.89 13.89 -7.38
N GLU A 58 16.45 12.79 -7.88
CA GLU A 58 15.82 11.96 -8.91
C GLU A 58 14.77 11.06 -8.27
N GLU A 59 13.57 11.04 -8.87
CA GLU A 59 12.50 10.16 -8.44
C GLU A 59 12.90 8.69 -8.65
N ASP A 60 12.73 7.87 -7.62
CA ASP A 60 13.01 6.43 -7.72
C ASP A 60 11.93 5.76 -8.58
N ARG A 61 12.28 5.54 -9.86
CA ARG A 61 11.44 4.84 -10.85
C ARG A 61 11.78 3.35 -10.95
N SER A 62 12.50 2.78 -9.97
CA SER A 62 12.79 1.36 -9.97
C SER A 62 11.52 0.52 -9.86
N ALA A 63 11.54 -0.70 -10.39
CA ALA A 63 10.41 -1.62 -10.29
C ALA A 63 9.94 -1.82 -8.83
N ALA A 64 10.86 -1.86 -7.87
CA ALA A 64 10.52 -1.99 -6.46
C ALA A 64 9.69 -0.79 -5.94
N ALA A 65 10.11 0.43 -6.29
CA ALA A 65 9.39 1.64 -5.91
C ALA A 65 8.00 1.69 -6.55
N ILE A 66 7.91 1.43 -7.86
CA ILE A 66 6.65 1.51 -8.61
C ILE A 66 5.67 0.39 -8.21
N CYS A 67 6.15 -0.84 -7.99
CA CYS A 67 5.31 -1.92 -7.45
C CYS A 67 4.84 -1.65 -6.01
N GLY A 68 5.63 -0.89 -5.24
CA GLY A 68 5.20 -0.32 -3.96
C GLY A 68 4.08 0.71 -4.10
N GLN A 69 4.18 1.62 -5.07
CA GLN A 69 3.12 2.57 -5.39
C GLN A 69 1.83 1.85 -5.84
N ILE A 70 1.93 0.86 -6.73
CA ILE A 70 0.79 0.04 -7.17
C ILE A 70 0.12 -0.65 -5.98
N SER A 71 0.89 -1.17 -5.03
CA SER A 71 0.39 -1.77 -3.79
C SER A 71 -0.38 -0.76 -2.93
N ALA A 72 0.12 0.47 -2.82
CA ALA A 72 -0.55 1.55 -2.10
C ALA A 72 -1.87 1.95 -2.78
N LEU A 73 -1.90 2.10 -4.10
CA LEU A 73 -3.11 2.41 -4.87
C LEU A 73 -4.17 1.31 -4.73
N SER A 74 -3.77 0.05 -4.86
CA SER A 74 -4.66 -1.11 -4.64
C SER A 74 -5.19 -1.15 -3.21
N THR A 75 -4.39 -0.77 -2.23
CA THR A 75 -4.81 -0.66 -0.82
C THR A 75 -5.82 0.47 -0.61
N ILE A 76 -5.64 1.63 -1.26
CA ILE A 76 -6.60 2.74 -1.22
C ILE A 76 -7.95 2.26 -1.76
N SER A 77 -7.97 1.61 -2.93
CA SER A 77 -9.19 1.08 -3.54
C SER A 77 -9.92 0.09 -2.65
N LEU A 78 -9.17 -0.87 -2.09
CA LEU A 78 -9.69 -1.90 -1.20
C LEU A 78 -10.30 -1.28 0.07
N ASN A 79 -9.58 -0.37 0.73
CA ASN A 79 -10.07 0.30 1.93
C ASN A 79 -11.27 1.21 1.64
N ALA A 80 -11.27 1.90 0.50
CA ALA A 80 -12.40 2.73 0.07
C ALA A 80 -13.66 1.88 -0.12
N THR A 81 -13.53 0.75 -0.82
CA THR A 81 -14.63 -0.19 -1.07
C THR A 81 -15.17 -0.79 0.24
N VAL A 82 -14.27 -1.27 1.10
CA VAL A 82 -14.63 -1.86 2.39
C VAL A 82 -15.28 -0.82 3.31
N GLY A 83 -14.66 0.36 3.48
CA GLY A 83 -15.22 1.44 4.31
C GLY A 83 -16.56 1.97 3.79
N ARG A 84 -16.76 2.01 2.46
CA ARG A 84 -18.06 2.35 1.87
C ARG A 84 -19.12 1.30 2.18
N SER A 85 -18.77 0.02 2.04
CA SER A 85 -19.69 -1.10 2.32
C SER A 85 -20.13 -1.19 3.79
N GLN A 86 -19.29 -0.72 4.71
CA GLN A 86 -19.57 -0.71 6.15
C GLN A 86 -20.24 0.60 6.62
N GLY A 87 -20.45 1.56 5.71
CA GLY A 87 -21.06 2.85 6.02
C GLY A 87 -20.13 3.82 6.77
N GLU A 88 -18.84 3.52 6.86
CA GLU A 88 -17.83 4.37 7.48
C GLU A 88 -17.40 5.52 6.57
N LEU A 89 -17.48 5.30 5.25
CA LEU A 89 -17.26 6.32 4.24
C LEU A 89 -18.60 6.77 3.62
N SER A 90 -18.79 8.09 3.58
CA SER A 90 -19.80 8.70 2.72
C SER A 90 -19.49 8.43 1.24
N GLU A 91 -20.51 8.56 0.39
CA GLU A 91 -20.34 8.42 -1.06
C GLU A 91 -19.25 9.37 -1.57
N ALA A 92 -19.29 10.64 -1.16
CA ALA A 92 -18.30 11.63 -1.60
C ALA A 92 -16.85 11.27 -1.20
N GLN A 93 -16.66 10.68 -0.01
CA GLN A 93 -15.32 10.22 0.43
C GLN A 93 -14.85 9.02 -0.37
N TYR A 94 -15.72 8.04 -0.62
CA TYR A 94 -15.40 6.91 -1.50
C TYR A 94 -14.99 7.41 -2.89
N GLN A 95 -15.78 8.29 -3.48
CA GLN A 95 -15.53 8.87 -4.80
C GLN A 95 -14.19 9.64 -4.85
N ALA A 96 -13.87 10.41 -3.82
CA ALA A 96 -12.58 11.11 -3.73
C ALA A 96 -11.38 10.15 -3.64
N LEU A 97 -11.51 9.03 -2.92
CA LEU A 97 -10.44 8.03 -2.83
C LEU A 97 -10.24 7.29 -4.15
N ILE A 98 -11.31 6.93 -4.85
CA ILE A 98 -11.23 6.31 -6.18
C ILE A 98 -10.65 7.28 -7.22
N ALA A 99 -10.94 8.58 -7.10
CA ALA A 99 -10.29 9.60 -7.93
C ALA A 99 -8.79 9.72 -7.65
N ALA A 100 -8.37 9.64 -6.38
CA ALA A 100 -6.96 9.63 -6.00
C ALA A 100 -6.23 8.36 -6.50
N GLU A 101 -6.89 7.20 -6.42
CA GLU A 101 -6.38 5.94 -7.00
C GLU A 101 -6.13 6.11 -8.50
N ARG A 102 -7.14 6.56 -9.25
CA ARG A 102 -7.02 6.79 -10.69
C ARG A 102 -5.86 7.72 -11.01
N PHE A 103 -5.81 8.87 -10.33
CA PHE A 103 -4.74 9.85 -10.52
C PHE A 103 -3.35 9.23 -10.32
N GLY A 104 -3.20 8.36 -9.31
CA GLY A 104 -1.96 7.64 -9.09
C GLY A 104 -1.58 6.73 -10.25
N TYR A 105 -2.54 5.96 -10.80
CA TYR A 105 -2.30 5.12 -11.97
C TYR A 105 -1.96 5.91 -13.23
N GLU A 106 -2.57 7.08 -13.44
CA GLU A 106 -2.29 7.98 -14.59
C GLU A 106 -0.87 8.58 -14.58
N HIS A 107 -0.15 8.50 -13.46
CA HIS A 107 1.17 9.11 -13.28
C HIS A 107 2.27 8.08 -12.98
N LEU A 108 1.99 6.78 -13.15
CA LEU A 108 3.03 5.77 -13.00
C LEU A 108 4.05 5.89 -14.14
N SER A 109 5.32 5.68 -13.83
CA SER A 109 6.39 5.52 -14.83
C SER A 109 7.49 4.66 -14.24
N SER A 110 7.99 3.71 -15.02
CA SER A 110 9.02 2.77 -14.58
C SER A 110 10.32 2.99 -15.36
N SER A 111 11.44 2.63 -14.77
CA SER A 111 12.71 2.44 -15.48
C SER A 111 12.97 0.97 -15.86
N ASP A 112 12.09 0.07 -15.46
CA ASP A 112 12.07 -1.35 -15.83
C ASP A 112 11.13 -1.57 -17.03
N ASP A 113 11.68 -2.07 -18.14
CA ASP A 113 11.00 -2.15 -19.44
C ASP A 113 9.72 -3.00 -19.38
N GLU A 114 9.72 -4.15 -18.69
CA GLU A 114 8.54 -5.02 -18.63
C GLU A 114 7.41 -4.39 -17.80
N LEU A 115 7.76 -3.68 -16.73
CA LEU A 115 6.79 -2.94 -15.93
C LEU A 115 6.29 -1.69 -16.66
N ASP A 116 7.15 -1.01 -17.42
CA ASP A 116 6.77 0.16 -18.22
C ASP A 116 5.76 -0.21 -19.31
N ASP A 117 5.97 -1.33 -20.02
CA ASP A 117 4.99 -1.87 -20.99
C ASP A 117 3.62 -2.16 -20.33
N ALA A 118 3.63 -2.67 -19.09
CA ALA A 118 2.40 -2.93 -18.34
C ALA A 118 1.71 -1.64 -17.85
N ILE A 119 2.48 -0.60 -17.54
CA ILE A 119 1.99 0.73 -17.20
C ILE A 119 1.38 1.40 -18.43
N ASP A 120 2.02 1.30 -19.60
CA ASP A 120 1.49 1.80 -20.86
C ASP A 120 0.14 1.15 -21.21
N TYR A 121 0.00 -0.16 -20.97
CA TYR A 121 -1.28 -0.85 -21.09
C TYR A 121 -2.36 -0.28 -20.14
N ALA A 122 -1.97 0.09 -18.92
CA ALA A 122 -2.88 0.73 -17.97
C ALA A 122 -3.28 2.15 -18.43
N HIS A 123 -2.33 2.93 -18.94
CA HIS A 123 -2.58 4.26 -19.49
C HIS A 123 -3.52 4.19 -20.71
N GLU A 124 -3.29 3.26 -21.63
CA GLU A 124 -4.16 3.05 -22.79
C GLU A 124 -5.61 2.74 -22.36
N TYR A 125 -5.77 1.90 -21.33
CA TYR A 125 -7.09 1.65 -20.76
C TYR A 125 -7.72 2.92 -20.17
N LEU A 126 -6.96 3.71 -19.39
CA LEU A 126 -7.47 4.91 -18.72
C LEU A 126 -7.82 6.02 -19.72
N ASP A 127 -7.08 6.15 -20.81
CA ASP A 127 -7.37 7.06 -21.92
C ASP A 127 -8.66 6.66 -22.66
N ALA A 128 -8.86 5.36 -22.88
CA ALA A 128 -10.08 4.83 -23.49
C ALA A 128 -11.31 4.93 -22.57
N HIS A 129 -11.08 5.01 -21.25
CA HIS A 129 -12.11 5.06 -20.21
C HIS A 129 -11.96 6.33 -19.36
N PRO A 130 -12.26 7.52 -19.92
CA PRO A 130 -12.16 8.77 -19.17
C PRO A 130 -13.09 8.77 -17.96
N ALA A 131 -12.66 9.42 -16.87
CA ALA A 131 -13.47 9.52 -15.66
C ALA A 131 -14.83 10.17 -15.95
N PRO A 132 -15.94 9.59 -15.48
CA PRO A 132 -17.27 10.14 -15.71
C PRO A 132 -17.48 11.45 -14.93
N GLN A 133 -18.46 12.26 -15.36
CA GLN A 133 -18.84 13.48 -14.62
C GLN A 133 -19.49 13.20 -13.26
N SER A 134 -20.00 11.98 -13.06
CA SER A 134 -20.63 11.53 -11.83
C SER A 134 -20.36 10.04 -11.60
N GLY A 135 -20.12 9.64 -10.36
CA GLY A 135 -19.76 8.27 -10.01
C GLY A 135 -18.24 8.06 -9.94
N PRO A 136 -17.79 6.79 -9.77
CA PRO A 136 -16.38 6.45 -9.58
C PRO A 136 -15.53 6.87 -10.77
N ALA A 137 -14.42 7.55 -10.49
CA ALA A 137 -13.43 7.91 -11.49
C ALA A 137 -12.83 6.66 -12.18
N LEU A 138 -12.81 5.54 -11.45
CA LEU A 138 -12.32 4.25 -11.89
C LEU A 138 -13.31 3.17 -11.43
N GLU A 139 -13.95 2.51 -12.39
CA GLU A 139 -14.92 1.46 -12.12
C GLU A 139 -14.21 0.10 -12.06
N MET A 140 -14.49 -0.69 -11.01
CA MET A 140 -13.99 -2.05 -10.89
C MET A 140 -14.81 -2.99 -11.79
N ASN A 141 -14.33 -3.18 -13.02
CA ASN A 141 -14.93 -4.05 -14.01
C ASN A 141 -13.90 -5.12 -14.48
N PRO A 142 -14.31 -6.15 -15.23
CA PRO A 142 -13.40 -7.22 -15.65
C PRO A 142 -12.20 -6.76 -16.50
N GLU A 143 -12.33 -5.64 -17.21
CA GLU A 143 -11.25 -5.06 -18.02
C GLU A 143 -10.21 -4.37 -17.14
N TRP A 144 -10.65 -3.57 -16.16
CA TRP A 144 -9.75 -3.00 -15.16
C TRP A 144 -9.09 -4.08 -14.28
N GLU A 145 -9.81 -5.14 -13.94
CA GLU A 145 -9.20 -6.29 -13.26
C GLU A 145 -8.10 -6.96 -14.10
N LEU A 146 -8.24 -6.96 -15.44
CA LEU A 146 -7.20 -7.45 -16.33
C LEU A 146 -5.97 -6.54 -16.28
N VAL A 147 -6.15 -5.22 -16.33
CA VAL A 147 -5.06 -4.25 -16.13
C VAL A 147 -4.34 -4.51 -14.81
N GLY A 148 -5.07 -4.65 -13.71
CA GLY A 148 -4.50 -4.96 -12.40
C GLY A 148 -3.71 -6.27 -12.37
N ARG A 149 -4.19 -7.33 -13.04
CA ARG A 149 -3.45 -8.61 -13.18
C ARG A 149 -2.20 -8.46 -14.04
N THR A 150 -2.24 -7.67 -15.11
CA THR A 150 -1.09 -7.39 -15.96
C THR A 150 0.01 -6.68 -15.17
N LEU A 151 -0.35 -5.60 -14.44
CA LEU A 151 0.57 -4.88 -13.55
C LEU A 151 1.16 -5.78 -12.47
N ASN A 152 0.34 -6.60 -11.80
CA ASN A 152 0.83 -7.52 -10.78
C ASN A 152 1.79 -8.57 -11.37
N THR A 153 1.49 -9.09 -12.56
CA THR A 153 2.37 -10.05 -13.24
C THR A 153 3.71 -9.42 -13.60
N ALA A 154 3.73 -8.18 -14.11
CA ALA A 154 4.96 -7.47 -14.42
C ALA A 154 5.79 -7.23 -13.16
N CYS A 155 5.16 -6.78 -12.07
CA CYS A 155 5.81 -6.63 -10.77
C CYS A 155 6.45 -7.94 -10.29
N GLN A 156 5.72 -9.06 -10.34
CA GLN A 156 6.25 -10.36 -9.93
C GLN A 156 7.48 -10.78 -10.76
N ARG A 157 7.47 -10.52 -12.07
CA ARG A 157 8.62 -10.80 -12.96
C ARG A 157 9.81 -9.92 -12.64
N ALA A 158 9.58 -8.66 -12.28
CA ALA A 158 10.59 -7.75 -11.77
C ALA A 158 11.05 -8.07 -10.32
N GLY A 159 10.56 -9.17 -9.73
CA GLY A 159 10.96 -9.63 -8.40
C GLY A 159 10.30 -8.89 -7.24
N SER A 160 9.25 -8.10 -7.50
CA SER A 160 8.50 -7.33 -6.49
C SER A 160 7.06 -7.83 -6.41
N ASN A 161 6.55 -8.06 -5.20
CA ASN A 161 5.16 -8.48 -5.04
C ASN A 161 4.25 -7.26 -4.85
N VAL A 162 3.06 -7.28 -5.46
CA VAL A 162 2.00 -6.33 -5.15
C VAL A 162 1.16 -6.88 -4.02
N VAL A 163 1.02 -6.12 -2.93
CA VAL A 163 0.24 -6.53 -1.76
C VAL A 163 -0.76 -5.43 -1.41
N SER A 164 -2.03 -5.79 -1.33
CA SER A 164 -3.08 -4.93 -0.79
C SER A 164 -3.51 -5.44 0.59
N THR A 165 -3.60 -4.56 1.59
CA THR A 165 -4.10 -4.95 2.92
C THR A 165 -5.29 -4.09 3.32
N ALA A 166 -6.39 -4.74 3.70
CA ALA A 166 -7.50 -4.07 4.35
C ALA A 166 -7.22 -3.99 5.85
N GLN A 167 -6.44 -2.98 6.28
CA GLN A 167 -6.27 -2.67 7.69
C GLN A 167 -6.84 -1.29 7.98
N TYR A 168 -7.80 -1.24 8.89
CA TYR A 168 -8.31 0.01 9.43
C TYR A 168 -7.25 0.68 10.30
N GLY A 169 -6.81 1.87 9.89
CA GLY A 169 -5.80 2.66 10.57
C GLY A 169 -4.41 2.50 9.94
N GLY A 170 -3.98 3.53 9.22
CA GLY A 170 -2.58 3.72 8.85
C GLY A 170 -1.72 4.12 10.04
#